data_AF-A0A7C3JKL1-F1
#
_entry.id   AF-A0A7C3JKL1-F1
#
_cell.length_a   1.000
_cell.length_b   1.000
_cell.length_c   1.000
_cell.angle_alpha   90.00
_cell.angle_beta   90.00
_cell.angle_gamma   90.00
#
_symmetry.space_group_name_H-M   'P 1'
#
loop_
_entity.id
_entity.type
_entity.pdbx_description
1 polymer ?
#
loop_
_entity_poly.entity_id
_entity_poly.type
_entity_poly.pdbx_seq_one_letter_code
_entity_poly.pdbx_strand_id
1 'polypeptide(L)' 'MAFHGIPLMLAALVFAACTSPETGRTRGGSAGADIGNRGKFIQMHEGSRPFENTPKKIPAKPPPLDSASQADRLSRQ' A
#
# COMPACT_ATOMS: atom_id res chain seq x y z
N MET A 1 -32.48 12.71 35.16
CA MET A 1 -32.19 11.26 35.00
C MET A 1 -31.49 11.03 33.66
N ALA A 2 -30.15 11.12 33.60
CA ALA A 2 -29.40 10.92 32.34
C ALA A 2 -28.01 10.27 32.53
N PHE A 3 -27.69 9.78 33.74
CA PHE A 3 -26.37 9.21 34.03
C PHE A 3 -26.22 7.73 33.67
N HIS A 4 -27.31 7.00 33.39
CA HIS A 4 -27.28 5.59 32.99
C HIS A 4 -27.06 5.38 31.48
N GLY A 5 -27.24 6.42 30.66
CA GLY A 5 -27.06 6.33 29.21
C GLY A 5 -25.60 6.31 28.78
N ILE A 6 -24.74 7.03 29.50
CA ILE A 6 -23.29 7.12 29.23
C ILE A 6 -22.59 5.76 29.33
N PRO A 7 -22.72 4.97 30.42
CA PRO A 7 -22.07 3.67 30.51
C PRO A 7 -22.60 2.68 29.47
N LEU A 8 -23.90 2.74 29.14
CA LEU A 8 -24.50 1.91 28.09
C LEU A 8 -23.93 2.24 26.71
N MET A 9 -23.77 3.52 26.41
CA MET A 9 -23.20 3.98 25.14
C MET A 9 -21.72 3.57 25.00
N LEU A 10 -20.95 3.68 26.07
CA LEU A 10 -19.55 3.22 26.12
C LEU A 10 -19.44 1.71 25.89
N ALA A 11 -20.32 0.91 26.51
CA ALA A 11 -20.35 -0.54 26.30
C ALA A 11 -20.64 -0.87 24.82
N ALA A 12 -21.61 -0.20 24.19
CA ALA A 12 -21.96 -0.43 22.79
C ALA A 12 -20.80 -0.13 21.82
N LEU A 13 -20.02 0.93 22.06
CA LEU A 13 -18.86 1.29 21.24
C LEU A 13 -17.73 0.24 21.30
N VAL A 14 -17.48 -0.33 22.49
CA VAL A 14 -16.47 -1.39 22.66
C VAL A 14 -16.85 -2.65 21.90
N PHE A 15 -18.13 -3.07 21.97
CA PHE A 15 -18.60 -4.24 21.23
C PHE A 15 -18.57 -4.05 19.71
N ALA A 16 -18.89 -2.85 19.22
CA ALA A 16 -18.83 -2.53 17.79
C ALA A 16 -17.39 -2.50 17.23
N ALA A 17 -16.40 -2.13 18.05
CA ALA A 17 -14.99 -2.15 17.64
C ALA A 17 -14.46 -3.59 17.43
N CYS A 18 -14.93 -4.55 18.24
CA CYS A 18 -14.51 -5.95 18.12
C CYS A 18 -15.03 -6.63 16.84
N THR A 19 -16.14 -6.16 16.25
CA THR A 19 -16.69 -6.71 15.00
C THR A 19 -16.16 -6.01 13.75
N SER A 20 -15.19 -5.10 13.88
CA SER A 20 -14.60 -4.47 12.70
C SER A 20 -13.89 -5.52 11.84
N PRO A 21 -14.15 -5.57 10.52
CA PRO A 21 -13.42 -6.46 9.61
C PRO A 21 -11.91 -6.18 9.63
N GLU A 22 -11.50 -5.01 10.10
CA GLU A 22 -10.10 -4.63 10.26
C GLU A 22 -9.40 -5.34 11.43
N THR A 23 -10.15 -5.80 12.44
CA THR A 23 -9.59 -6.50 13.61
C THR A 23 -9.03 -7.87 13.23
N GLY A 24 -9.70 -8.57 12.31
CA GLY A 24 -9.25 -9.86 11.78
C GLY A 24 -8.32 -9.75 10.58
N ARG A 25 -8.11 -8.55 10.03
CA ARG A 25 -7.29 -8.37 8.84
C ARG A 25 -5.84 -8.63 9.18
N THR A 26 -5.29 -9.71 8.65
CA THR A 26 -3.86 -9.98 8.71
C THR A 26 -3.13 -8.81 8.04
N ARG A 27 -2.51 -7.94 8.84
CA ARG A 27 -1.46 -7.06 8.32
C ARG A 27 -0.40 -8.01 7.80
N GLY A 28 -0.12 -7.98 6.48
CA GLY A 28 0.82 -8.90 5.86
C GLY A 28 2.10 -8.96 6.69
N GLY A 29 2.40 -10.13 7.26
CA GLY A 29 3.39 -10.33 8.33
C GLY A 29 4.85 -10.10 7.93
N SER A 30 5.09 -9.40 6.83
CA SER A 30 6.39 -8.88 6.45
C SER A 30 6.75 -7.64 7.27
N ALA A 31 8.03 -7.26 7.29
CA ALA A 31 8.58 -6.13 8.06
C ALA A 31 8.10 -4.71 7.62
N GLY A 32 6.84 -4.56 7.20
CA GLY A 32 6.24 -3.28 6.86
C GLY A 32 6.78 -2.66 5.57
N ALA A 33 6.48 -1.39 5.35
CA ALA A 33 7.00 -0.60 4.23
C ALA A 33 8.28 0.17 4.61
N ASP A 34 9.02 -0.32 5.62
CA ASP A 34 10.22 0.33 6.12
C ASP A 34 11.34 0.32 5.07
N ILE A 35 12.16 1.37 5.08
CA ILE A 35 13.32 1.47 4.18
C ILE A 35 14.27 0.30 4.47
N GLY A 36 14.43 -0.58 3.49
CA GLY A 36 15.30 -1.76 3.61
C GLY A 36 14.54 -3.07 3.82
N ASN A 37 13.24 -3.04 4.13
CA ASN A 37 12.39 -4.24 4.06
C ASN A 37 11.97 -4.55 2.62
N ARG A 38 12.96 -4.90 1.80
CA ARG A 38 12.77 -5.34 0.43
C ARG A 38 13.06 -6.84 0.44
N GLY A 39 12.08 -7.67 0.08
CA GLY A 39 12.34 -9.09 -0.18
C GLY A 39 13.30 -9.29 -1.35
N LYS A 40 13.39 -10.53 -1.86
CA LYS A 40 14.07 -10.78 -3.14
C LYS A 40 13.56 -9.79 -4.21
N PHE A 41 14.46 -9.34 -5.09
CA PHE A 41 14.12 -8.48 -6.21
C PHE A 41 12.83 -8.97 -6.88
N ILE A 42 11.81 -8.10 -6.91
CA ILE A 42 10.58 -8.38 -7.64
C ILE A 42 10.95 -8.25 -9.12
N GLN A 43 11.13 -9.39 -9.79
CA GLN A 43 11.35 -9.42 -11.22
C GLN A 43 10.02 -9.11 -11.91
N MET A 44 9.96 -7.98 -12.61
CA MET A 44 8.79 -7.67 -13.41
C MET A 44 8.73 -8.62 -14.61
N HIS A 45 7.53 -9.11 -14.90
CA HIS A 45 7.28 -9.87 -16.12
C HIS A 45 7.51 -9.01 -17.37
N GLU A 46 7.95 -9.63 -18.45
CA GLU A 46 8.07 -8.94 -19.74
C GLU A 46 6.74 -8.34 -20.18
N GLY A 47 6.80 -7.15 -20.78
CA GLY A 47 5.62 -6.39 -21.19
C GLY A 47 4.94 -5.58 -20.08
N SER A 48 5.44 -5.60 -18.84
CA SER A 48 4.87 -4.75 -17.78
C SER A 48 4.97 -3.26 -18.15
N ARG A 49 3.90 -2.51 -17.85
CA ARG A 49 3.82 -1.05 -18.03
C ARG A 49 3.57 -0.37 -16.67
N PRO A 50 4.60 -0.23 -15.80
CA PRO A 50 4.41 0.20 -14.41
C PRO A 50 3.81 1.60 -14.23
N PHE A 51 3.86 2.42 -15.28
CA PHE A 51 3.37 3.79 -15.30
C PHE A 51 2.23 3.99 -16.30
N GLU A 52 1.54 2.92 -16.69
CA GLU A 52 0.38 3.03 -17.57
C GLU A 52 -0.70 3.91 -16.95
N ASN A 53 -1.21 4.87 -17.72
CA ASN A 53 -2.23 5.86 -17.30
C ASN A 53 -1.83 6.77 -16.13
N THR A 54 -0.57 6.75 -15.67
CA THR A 54 -0.12 7.69 -14.64
C THR A 54 -0.12 9.13 -15.18
N PRO A 55 -0.84 10.07 -14.57
CA PRO A 55 -0.94 11.43 -15.06
C PRO A 55 0.40 12.16 -14.98
N LYS A 56 0.83 12.76 -16.09
CA LYS A 56 2.09 13.52 -16.18
C LYS A 56 1.89 14.93 -15.63
N LYS A 57 2.18 15.10 -14.34
CA LYS A 57 2.04 16.39 -13.62
C LYS A 57 3.21 17.36 -13.86
N ILE A 58 4.34 16.87 -14.37
CA ILE A 58 5.56 17.65 -14.61
C ILE A 58 5.93 17.48 -16.09
N PRO A 59 6.33 18.55 -16.82
CA PRO A 59 6.77 18.46 -18.23
C PRO A 59 8.12 17.75 -18.41
N ALA A 60 8.58 16.99 -17.42
CA ALA A 60 9.76 16.15 -17.57
C ALA A 60 9.46 15.14 -18.68
N LYS A 61 10.26 15.17 -19.75
CA LYS A 61 10.39 14.05 -20.68
C LYS A 61 11.32 13.04 -19.99
N PRO A 62 10.80 12.00 -19.31
CA PRO A 62 11.68 10.89 -18.97
C PRO A 62 12.26 10.35 -20.28
N PRO A 63 13.47 9.78 -20.27
CA PRO A 63 13.94 9.00 -21.41
C PRO A 63 12.85 7.98 -21.79
N PRO A 64 12.68 7.65 -23.07
CA PRO A 64 11.74 6.61 -23.47
C PRO A 64 12.13 5.33 -22.74
N LEU A 65 11.35 4.93 -21.73
CA LEU A 65 11.50 3.67 -21.05
C LEU A 65 10.52 2.70 -21.73
N ASP A 66 11.04 1.81 -22.58
CA ASP A 66 10.33 0.61 -23.04
C ASP A 66 10.14 -0.38 -21.87
N SER A 67 9.90 -1.65 -22.18
CA SER A 67 9.71 -2.75 -21.24
C SER A 67 10.68 -2.73 -20.05
N ALA A 68 10.29 -3.38 -18.95
CA ALA A 68 11.06 -3.47 -17.71
C ALA A 68 12.56 -3.77 -17.89
N SER A 69 12.94 -4.49 -18.95
CA SER A 69 14.33 -4.77 -19.29
C SER A 69 15.16 -3.52 -19.64
N GLN A 70 14.58 -2.51 -20.29
CA GLN A 70 15.29 -1.26 -20.60
C GLN A 70 15.50 -0.43 -19.33
N ALA A 71 14.46 -0.32 -18.50
CA ALA A 71 14.54 0.40 -17.23
C ALA A 71 15.58 -0.23 -16.29
N ASP A 72 15.62 -1.57 -16.19
CA ASP A 72 16.65 -2.28 -15.42
C ASP A 72 18.07 -2.00 -15.94
N ARG A 73 18.29 -2.06 -17.26
CA ARG A 73 19.60 -1.75 -17.88
C ARG A 73 20.06 -0.32 -17.59
N LEU A 74 19.18 0.67 -17.73
CA LEU A 74 19.51 2.08 -17.49
C LEU A 74 19.80 2.36 -16.00
N SER A 75 19.22 1.60 -15.08
CA SER A 75 19.47 1.76 -13.64
C SER A 75 20.83 1.24 -13.15
N ARG A 76 21.50 0.42 -13.97
CA ARG A 76 22.80 -0.21 -13.65
C ARG A 76 24.00 0.54 -14.24
N GLN A 77 23.76 1.61 -15.00
CA GLN A 77 24.79 2.53 -15.53
C GLN A 77 25.04 3.66 -14.54
#